data_AF-A0A920F3L5-F1
#
_entry.id   AF-A0A920F3L5-F1
#
_cell.length_a   1.000
_cell.length_b   1.000
_cell.length_c   1.000
_cell.angle_alpha   90.00
_cell.angle_beta   90.00
_cell.angle_gamma   90.00
#
_symmetry.space_group_name_H-M   'P 1'
#
loop_
_entity.id
_entity.type
_entity.pdbx_description
1 polymer ?
#
loop_
_entity_poly.entity_id
_entity_poly.type
_entity_poly.pdbx_seq_one_letter_code
_entity_poly.pdbx_strand_id
1 'polypeptide(L)'
;MKAISAITPFNHPLNMVAHKIAPSIATNNCMVCKPTELTPLTAITLADILYEAGLPPEMFQVVTGWPADIGDEMITNPNIDIVTFTGGVPVGKMIAEKAGYRRTALELGATTR
;
A
#
# COMPACT_ATOMS: atom_id res chain seq x y z
N MET A 1 15.84 -9.33 0.18
CA MET A 1 15.37 -8.03 -0.32
C MET A 1 14.12 -7.68 0.47
N LYS A 2 13.98 -6.43 0.93
CA LYS A 2 12.81 -6.00 1.70
C LYS A 2 11.95 -5.06 0.84
N ALA A 3 10.67 -4.98 1.16
CA ALA A 3 9.68 -4.25 0.35
C ALA A 3 8.94 -3.17 1.16
N ILE A 4 8.29 -2.27 0.44
CA ILE A 4 7.32 -1.32 0.99
C ILE A 4 5.94 -1.97 0.96
N SER A 5 5.23 -1.93 2.09
CA SER A 5 3.82 -2.34 2.16
C SER A 5 2.94 -1.12 1.97
N ALA A 6 2.08 -1.15 0.94
CA ALA A 6 1.15 -0.07 0.64
C ALA A 6 -0.30 -0.53 0.85
N ILE A 7 -1.08 0.27 1.57
CA ILE A 7 -2.51 0.06 1.79
C ILE A 7 -3.26 1.32 1.35
N THR A 8 -4.20 1.19 0.40
CA THR A 8 -4.85 2.35 -0.25
C THR A 8 -6.39 2.37 -0.11
N PRO A 9 -7.02 3.55 -0.08
CA PRO A 9 -8.46 3.72 0.16
C PRO A 9 -9.26 3.68 -1.14
N PHE A 10 -10.59 3.78 -1.02
CA PHE A 10 -11.53 3.71 -2.14
C PHE A 10 -11.74 5.02 -2.91
N ASN A 11 -11.45 6.18 -2.31
CA ASN A 11 -11.97 7.48 -2.79
C ASN A 11 -11.25 8.02 -4.04
N HIS A 12 -9.98 7.70 -4.23
CA HIS A 12 -9.21 8.04 -5.44
C HIS A 12 -8.32 6.85 -5.83
N PRO A 13 -8.91 5.73 -6.30
CA PRO A 13 -8.24 4.43 -6.30
C PRO A 13 -7.01 4.39 -7.20
N LEU A 14 -7.03 5.08 -8.35
CA LEU A 14 -5.84 5.22 -9.19
C LEU A 14 -4.80 6.13 -8.53
N ASN A 15 -5.22 7.34 -8.14
CA ASN A 15 -4.32 8.38 -7.65
C ASN A 15 -3.58 7.95 -6.37
N MET A 16 -4.28 7.31 -5.43
CA MET A 16 -3.69 6.88 -4.15
C MET A 16 -2.67 5.75 -4.31
N VAL A 17 -2.85 4.90 -5.32
CA VAL A 17 -1.84 3.88 -5.68
C VAL A 17 -0.67 4.55 -6.40
N ALA A 18 -0.94 5.37 -7.41
CA ALA A 18 0.08 6.06 -8.22
C ALA A 18 1.05 6.89 -7.36
N HIS A 19 0.53 7.66 -6.40
CA HIS A 19 1.35 8.46 -5.48
C HIS A 19 2.24 7.64 -4.54
N LYS A 20 2.02 6.33 -4.40
CA LYS A 20 2.86 5.44 -3.61
C LYS A 20 3.84 4.68 -4.50
N ILE A 21 3.36 4.09 -5.60
CA ILE A 21 4.21 3.26 -6.47
C ILE A 21 5.21 4.09 -7.28
N ALA A 22 4.84 5.29 -7.76
CA ALA A 22 5.74 6.13 -8.54
C ALA A 22 7.04 6.49 -7.78
N PRO A 23 7.01 7.03 -6.53
CA PRO A 23 8.24 7.27 -5.78
C PRO A 23 8.96 5.97 -5.37
N SER A 24 8.24 4.86 -5.17
CA SER A 24 8.86 3.55 -4.91
C SER A 24 9.74 3.11 -6.08
N ILE A 25 9.20 3.15 -7.30
CA ILE A 25 9.94 2.83 -8.53
C ILE A 25 11.11 3.80 -8.72
N ALA A 26 10.87 5.10 -8.57
CA ALA A 26 11.90 6.13 -8.74
C ALA A 26 13.09 5.98 -7.78
N THR A 27 12.87 5.33 -6.64
CA THR A 27 13.89 5.06 -5.62
C THR A 27 14.36 3.60 -5.60
N ASN A 28 14.01 2.82 -6.63
CA ASN A 28 14.36 1.41 -6.79
C ASN A 28 13.92 0.52 -5.60
N ASN A 29 12.74 0.79 -5.03
CA ASN A 29 12.14 0.00 -3.98
C ASN A 29 11.00 -0.87 -4.54
N CYS A 30 10.98 -2.14 -4.15
CA CYS A 30 9.87 -3.04 -4.45
C CYS A 30 8.68 -2.72 -3.54
N MET A 31 7.47 -2.85 -4.06
CA MET A 31 6.23 -2.57 -3.32
C MET A 31 5.23 -3.71 -3.44
N VAL A 32 4.63 -4.06 -2.31
CA VAL A 32 3.41 -4.88 -2.25
C VAL A 32 2.25 -3.96 -1.89
N CYS A 33 1.27 -3.84 -2.77
CA CYS A 33 0.11 -2.98 -2.60
C CYS A 33 -1.16 -3.80 -2.37
N LYS A 34 -1.82 -3.54 -1.25
CA LYS A 34 -3.17 -3.99 -0.95
C LYS A 34 -4.15 -2.82 -1.16
N PRO A 35 -4.79 -2.70 -2.34
CA PRO A 35 -5.91 -1.78 -2.49
C PRO A 35 -7.09 -2.24 -1.63
N THR A 36 -8.02 -1.32 -1.38
CA THR A 36 -9.32 -1.69 -0.83
C THR A 36 -10.01 -2.71 -1.74
N GLU A 37 -10.71 -3.64 -1.11
CA GLU A 37 -11.60 -4.62 -1.72
C GLU A 37 -12.79 -3.99 -2.47
N LEU A 38 -13.10 -2.71 -2.23
CA LEU A 38 -14.18 -2.00 -2.91
C LEU A 38 -13.82 -1.58 -4.33
N THR A 39 -12.54 -1.29 -4.61
CA THR A 39 -12.07 -0.80 -5.90
C THR A 39 -10.74 -1.46 -6.34
N PRO A 40 -10.61 -2.80 -6.28
CA PRO A 40 -9.32 -3.48 -6.49
C PRO A 40 -8.88 -3.46 -7.95
N LEU A 41 -9.82 -3.46 -8.89
CA LEU A 41 -9.54 -3.59 -10.33
C LEU A 41 -8.66 -2.44 -10.84
N THR A 42 -8.80 -1.23 -10.30
CA THR A 42 -7.98 -0.09 -10.71
C THR A 42 -6.49 -0.31 -10.45
N ALA A 43 -6.14 -0.89 -9.30
CA ALA A 43 -4.74 -1.18 -8.98
C ALA A 43 -4.17 -2.33 -9.82
N ILE A 44 -5.00 -3.34 -10.09
CA ILE A 44 -4.62 -4.47 -10.95
C ILE A 44 -4.35 -3.97 -12.38
N THR A 45 -5.27 -3.20 -12.96
CA THR A 45 -5.09 -2.63 -14.31
C THR A 45 -3.86 -1.71 -14.38
N LEU A 46 -3.58 -0.93 -13.32
CA LEU A 46 -2.34 -0.15 -13.28
C LEU A 46 -1.09 -1.05 -13.28
N ALA A 47 -1.11 -2.17 -12.54
CA ALA A 47 0.00 -3.12 -12.54
C ALA A 47 0.23 -3.70 -13.94
N ASP A 48 -0.83 -4.14 -14.62
CA ASP A 48 -0.75 -4.67 -16.00
C ASP A 48 -0.12 -3.64 -16.95
N ILE A 49 -0.59 -2.39 -16.92
CA ILE A 49 -0.04 -1.29 -17.74
C ILE A 49 1.45 -1.07 -17.44
N LEU A 50 1.85 -1.11 -16.17
CA LEU A 50 3.26 -0.93 -15.80
C LEU A 50 4.13 -2.10 -16.27
N TYR A 51 3.63 -3.33 -16.20
CA TYR A 51 4.34 -4.50 -16.73
C TYR A 51 4.47 -4.44 -18.25
N GLU A 52 3.41 -4.05 -18.97
CA GLU A 52 3.45 -3.80 -20.42
C GLU A 52 4.48 -2.72 -20.78
N ALA A 53 4.64 -1.71 -19.93
CA ALA A 53 5.66 -0.66 -20.08
C ALA A 53 7.09 -1.12 -19.70
N GLY A 54 7.27 -2.38 -19.27
CA GLY A 54 8.58 -2.98 -18.98
C GLY A 54 9.01 -2.91 -17.52
N LEU A 55 8.11 -2.58 -16.59
CA LEU A 55 8.42 -2.68 -15.16
C LEU A 55 8.65 -4.15 -14.77
N PRO A 56 9.78 -4.50 -14.13
CA PRO A 56 9.98 -5.86 -13.62
C PRO A 56 8.86 -6.23 -12.64
N PRO A 57 8.23 -7.42 -12.74
CA PRO A 57 7.15 -7.82 -11.84
C PRO A 57 7.51 -7.71 -10.36
N GLU A 58 8.76 -7.96 -9.99
CA GLU A 58 9.27 -7.89 -8.62
C GLU A 58 9.16 -6.47 -8.02
N MET A 59 9.11 -5.43 -8.85
CA MET A 59 9.04 -4.04 -8.40
C MET A 59 7.67 -3.65 -7.87
N PHE A 60 6.60 -4.26 -8.38
CA PHE A 60 5.24 -3.94 -7.96
C PHE A 60 4.39 -5.20 -7.94
N GLN A 61 3.82 -5.54 -6.79
CA GLN A 61 2.90 -6.66 -6.64
C GLN A 61 1.60 -6.16 -6.03
N VAL A 62 0.46 -6.61 -6.57
CA VAL A 62 -0.87 -6.27 -6.05
C VAL A 62 -1.49 -7.49 -5.39
N VAL A 63 -1.91 -7.34 -4.13
CA VAL A 63 -2.61 -8.40 -3.38
C VAL A 63 -3.99 -7.93 -2.97
N THR A 64 -5.01 -8.73 -3.28
CA THR A 64 -6.40 -8.44 -2.96
C THR A 64 -6.91 -9.42 -1.91
N GLY A 65 -7.91 -9.02 -1.14
CA GLY A 65 -8.47 -9.82 -0.06
C GLY A 65 -9.04 -8.95 1.05
N TRP A 66 -9.72 -9.54 2.02
CA TRP A 66 -10.32 -8.78 3.12
C TRP A 66 -9.25 -8.31 4.10
N PRO A 67 -9.43 -7.14 4.76
CA PRO A 67 -8.52 -6.69 5.81
C PRO A 67 -8.31 -7.72 6.93
N ALA A 68 -9.33 -8.50 7.27
CA ALA A 68 -9.25 -9.54 8.30
C ALA A 68 -8.30 -10.70 7.94
N ASP A 69 -8.15 -11.00 6.65
CA ASP A 69 -7.38 -12.16 6.19
C ASP A 69 -5.90 -11.84 6.03
N ILE A 70 -5.59 -10.64 5.53
CA ILE A 70 -4.22 -10.28 5.10
C ILE A 70 -3.68 -8.98 5.72
N GLY A 71 -4.51 -8.21 6.44
CA GLY A 71 -4.13 -6.89 6.94
C GLY A 71 -2.95 -6.92 7.91
N ASP A 72 -2.93 -7.88 8.82
CA ASP A 72 -1.86 -7.98 9.83
C ASP A 72 -0.52 -8.36 9.22
N GLU A 73 -0.53 -9.21 8.20
CA GLU A 73 0.67 -9.59 7.44
C GLU A 73 1.26 -8.38 6.72
N MET A 74 0.42 -7.54 6.11
CA MET A 74 0.85 -6.29 5.47
C MET A 74 1.55 -5.33 6.43
N ILE A 75 1.31 -5.43 7.75
CA ILE A 75 1.87 -4.54 8.76
C ILE A 75 3.12 -5.15 9.42
N THR A 76 3.04 -6.44 9.77
CA THR A 76 3.98 -7.09 10.69
C THR A 76 5.04 -7.95 10.00
N ASN A 77 4.88 -8.30 8.72
CA ASN A 77 5.81 -9.18 8.00
C ASN A 77 7.28 -8.70 8.11
N PRO A 78 8.24 -9.55 8.52
CA PRO A 78 9.64 -9.14 8.74
C PRO A 78 10.38 -8.67 7.48
N ASN A 79 9.85 -8.95 6.29
CA ASN A 79 10.40 -8.54 5.00
C ASN A 79 9.90 -7.15 4.54
N ILE A 80 9.06 -6.47 5.32
CA ILE A 80 8.59 -5.12 5.04
C ILE A 80 9.40 -4.10 5.85
N ASP A 81 9.96 -3.10 5.19
CA ASP A 81 10.74 -2.03 5.83
C ASP A 81 9.88 -0.82 6.22
N ILE A 82 8.89 -0.49 5.40
CA ILE A 82 8.01 0.67 5.56
C ILE A 82 6.57 0.26 5.29
N VAL A 83 5.66 0.69 6.15
CA VAL A 83 4.21 0.63 5.89
C VAL A 83 3.72 2.00 5.48
N THR A 84 3.12 2.13 4.30
CA THR A 84 2.45 3.34 3.86
C THR A 84 0.95 3.11 3.74
N PHE A 85 0.18 3.94 4.43
CA PHE A 85 -1.27 3.81 4.51
C PHE A 85 -1.94 5.14 4.20
N THR A 86 -3.06 5.08 3.50
CA THR A 86 -3.97 6.22 3.37
C THR A 86 -5.38 5.76 3.72
N GLY A 87 -6.04 6.46 4.65
CA GLY A 87 -7.40 6.10 5.07
C GLY A 87 -7.84 6.73 6.39
N GLY A 88 -8.72 6.05 7.12
CA GLY A 88 -9.31 6.56 8.35
C GLY A 88 -8.34 6.57 9.53
N VAL A 89 -8.48 7.57 10.41
CA VAL A 89 -7.68 7.72 11.64
C VAL A 89 -7.67 6.46 12.53
N PRO A 90 -8.82 5.77 12.78
CA PRO A 90 -8.80 4.58 13.63
C PRO A 90 -7.89 3.47 13.10
N VAL A 91 -7.95 3.22 11.79
CA VAL A 91 -7.10 2.21 11.12
C VAL A 91 -5.64 2.65 11.10
N GLY A 92 -5.37 3.94 10.84
CA GLY A 92 -4.02 4.50 10.89
C GLY A 92 -3.35 4.32 12.25
N LYS A 93 -4.07 4.60 13.33
CA LYS A 93 -3.59 4.39 14.71
C LYS A 93 -3.30 2.91 14.99
N MET A 94 -4.21 2.02 14.58
CA MET A 94 -4.02 0.58 14.70
C MET A 94 -2.76 0.10 13.96
N ILE A 95 -2.54 0.60 12.73
CA ILE A 95 -1.33 0.28 11.96
C ILE A 95 -0.07 0.77 12.69
N ALA A 96 -0.08 2.01 13.19
CA ALA A 96 1.06 2.58 13.92
C ALA A 96 1.41 1.75 15.16
N GLU A 97 0.41 1.32 15.92
CA GLU A 97 0.58 0.48 17.11
C GLU A 97 1.17 -0.89 16.74
N LYS A 98 0.59 -1.58 15.75
CA LYS A 98 1.06 -2.91 15.32
C LYS A 98 2.44 -2.86 14.64
N ALA A 99 2.78 -1.77 13.96
CA ALA A 99 4.07 -1.60 13.30
C ALA A 99 5.24 -1.45 14.30
N GLY A 100 4.97 -1.03 15.54
CA GLY A 100 6.00 -0.80 16.55
C GLY A 100 7.02 0.25 16.10
N TYR A 101 8.31 -0.09 16.13
CA TYR A 101 9.39 0.80 15.69
C TYR A 101 9.60 0.85 14.17
N ARG A 102 8.81 0.10 13.39
CA ARG A 102 8.90 0.12 11.92
C ARG A 102 8.47 1.49 11.40
N ARG A 103 9.10 1.94 10.33
CA ARG A 103 8.75 3.21 9.68
C ARG A 103 7.34 3.14 9.12
N THR A 104 6.55 4.18 9.40
CA THR A 104 5.19 4.32 8.86
C THR A 104 5.01 5.67 8.18
N ALA A 105 4.33 5.69 7.04
CA ALA A 105 3.85 6.91 6.38
C ALA A 105 2.31 6.87 6.33
N LEU A 106 1.66 7.68 7.17
CA LEU A 106 0.21 7.61 7.40
C LEU A 106 -0.47 8.91 6.94
N GLU A 107 -1.20 8.83 5.84
CA GLU A 107 -2.03 9.92 5.34
C GLU A 107 -3.46 9.70 5.81
N LEU A 108 -3.85 10.40 6.89
CA LEU A 108 -5.10 10.15 7.59
C LEU A 108 -6.09 11.28 7.34
N GLY A 109 -7.36 10.92 7.13
CA GLY A 109 -8.42 11.91 6.99
C GLY A 109 -8.52 12.80 8.23
N ALA A 110 -8.49 14.12 8.04
CA ALA A 110 -8.75 15.07 9.12
C ALA A 110 -10.28 15.18 9.34
N THR A 111 -10.73 14.95 10.58
CA THR A 111 -11.98 15.55 11.03
C THR A 111 -11.59 16.86 11.67
N THR A 112 -11.68 17.98 10.95
CA THR A 112 -11.59 19.30 11.58
C THR A 112 -12.77 19.39 12.54
N ARG A 113 -12.50 19.24 13.84
CA ARG A 113 -13.40 19.62 14.92
C ARG A 113 -12.83 20.85 15.60
#